data_AF-A0A965H116-F1
#
_entry.id   AF-A0A965H116-F1
#
_cell.length_a   1.000
_cell.length_b   1.000
_cell.length_c   1.000
_cell.angle_alpha   90.00
_cell.angle_beta   90.00
_cell.angle_gamma   90.00
#
_symmetry.space_group_name_H-M   'P 1'
#
loop_
_entity.id
_entity.type
_entity.pdbx_description
1 polymer ?
#
loop_
_entity_poly.entity_id
_entity_poly.type
_entity_poly.pdbx_seq_one_letter_code
_entity_poly.pdbx_strand_id
1 'polypeptide(L)' 'MTALPQSDLEDIYDELAEAIDRVGQEQETVFLAKLALSLAHHLGDRALISRLIRDCETPVAEAQAPDTLTL' A
#
# COMPACT_ATOMS: atom_id res chain seq x y z
N MET A 1 17.10 -5.18 3.45
CA MET A 1 16.36 -4.56 2.33
C MET A 1 16.24 -3.09 2.64
N THR A 2 16.73 -2.22 1.76
CA THR A 2 16.73 -0.77 1.95
C THR A 2 15.32 -0.27 1.71
N ALA A 3 14.78 0.56 2.61
CA ALA A 3 13.51 1.23 2.38
C ALA A 3 13.65 2.18 1.18
N LEU A 4 12.61 2.28 0.36
CA LEU A 4 12.53 3.30 -0.68
C LEU A 4 12.57 4.69 0.00
N PRO A 5 13.29 5.67 -0.58
CA PRO A 5 13.19 7.04 -0.10
C PRO A 5 11.76 7.56 -0.35
N GLN A 6 11.37 8.58 0.41
CA GLN A 6 10.00 9.10 0.36
C GLN A 6 9.60 9.54 -1.05
N SER A 7 10.48 10.20 -1.81
CA SER A 7 10.15 10.64 -3.17
C SER A 7 9.85 9.48 -4.12
N ASP A 8 10.60 8.38 -4.06
CA ASP A 8 10.27 7.21 -4.87
C ASP A 8 8.89 6.64 -4.49
N LEU A 9 8.48 6.73 -3.22
CA LEU A 9 7.13 6.30 -2.81
C LEU A 9 6.04 7.26 -3.33
N GLU A 10 6.32 8.56 -3.36
CA GLU A 10 5.42 9.58 -3.92
C GLU A 10 5.23 9.34 -5.42
N ASP A 11 6.31 9.16 -6.18
CA ASP A 11 6.26 8.86 -7.62
C ASP A 11 5.49 7.57 -7.91
N ILE A 12 5.72 6.50 -7.12
CA ILE A 12 4.98 5.23 -7.27
C ILE A 12 3.49 5.41 -6.94
N TYR A 13 3.16 6.25 -5.97
CA TYR A 13 1.78 6.52 -5.61
C TYR A 13 1.05 7.29 -6.71
N ASP A 14 1.68 8.31 -7.30
CA ASP A 14 1.15 9.03 -8.46
C ASP A 14 0.93 8.09 -9.65
N GLU A 15 1.93 7.26 -9.99
CA GLU A 15 1.79 6.28 -11.07
C GLU A 15 0.63 5.30 -10.82
N LEU A 16 0.45 4.86 -9.57
CA LEU A 16 -0.65 3.98 -9.19
C LEU A 16 -2.01 4.68 -9.34
N ALA A 17 -2.12 5.94 -8.94
CA ALA A 17 -3.34 6.73 -9.06
C ALA A 17 -3.74 6.91 -10.54
N GLU A 18 -2.79 7.26 -11.41
CA GLU A 18 -3.01 7.35 -12.85
C GLU A 18 -3.41 6.00 -13.47
N ALA A 19 -2.82 4.91 -13.01
CA ALA A 19 -3.15 3.57 -13.50
C ALA A 19 -4.57 3.14 -13.09
N ILE A 20 -4.99 3.44 -11.86
CA ILE A 20 -6.36 3.19 -11.39
C ILE A 20 -7.36 3.97 -12.23
N ASP A 21 -7.13 5.27 -12.45
CA ASP A 21 -8.00 6.13 -13.25
C ASP A 21 -8.16 5.60 -14.68
N ARG A 22 -7.04 5.20 -15.31
CA ARG A 22 -7.02 4.62 -16.66
C ARG A 22 -7.77 3.30 -16.78
N VAL A 23 -7.71 2.46 -15.75
CA VAL A 23 -8.38 1.14 -15.73
C VAL A 23 -9.89 1.31 -15.52
N GLY A 24 -10.29 2.33 -14.76
CA GLY A 24 -11.66 2.67 -14.45
C GLY A 24 -12.23 1.89 -13.25
N GLN A 25 -13.26 2.47 -12.65
CA GLN A 25 -13.85 2.04 -11.38
C GLN A 25 -14.36 0.59 -11.37
N GLU A 26 -14.82 0.06 -12.51
CA GLU A 26 -15.31 -1.33 -12.58
C GLU A 26 -14.16 -2.36 -12.47
N GLN A 27 -12.95 -1.96 -12.83
CA GLN A 27 -11.79 -2.86 -12.91
C GLN A 27 -10.70 -2.53 -11.88
N GLU A 28 -10.81 -1.41 -11.14
CA GLU A 28 -9.81 -0.97 -10.17
C GLU A 28 -9.48 -2.05 -9.13
N THR A 29 -10.50 -2.75 -8.61
CA THR A 29 -10.30 -3.80 -7.60
C THR A 29 -9.55 -5.00 -8.19
N VAL A 30 -9.88 -5.39 -9.42
CA VAL A 30 -9.23 -6.52 -10.11
C VAL A 30 -7.80 -6.15 -10.49
N PHE A 31 -7.56 -4.90 -10.89
CA PHE A 31 -6.24 -4.37 -11.17
C PHE A 31 -5.35 -4.37 -9.92
N LEU A 32 -5.83 -3.84 -8.80
CA LEU A 32 -5.10 -3.83 -7.53
C LEU A 32 -4.80 -5.24 -7.04
N ALA A 33 -5.76 -6.17 -7.16
CA ALA A 33 -5.53 -7.58 -6.82
C ALA A 33 -4.43 -8.21 -7.70
N LYS A 34 -4.44 -7.93 -9.01
CA LYS A 34 -3.39 -8.40 -9.93
C LYS A 34 -2.02 -7.81 -9.61
N LEU A 35 -1.95 -6.51 -9.32
CA LEU A 35 -0.72 -5.84 -8.93
C LEU A 35 -0.14 -6.46 -7.65
N ALA A 36 -0.97 -6.62 -6.62
CA ALA A 36 -0.57 -7.25 -5.35
C ALA A 36 -0.06 -8.69 -5.55
N LEU A 37 -0.75 -9.49 -6.38
CA LEU A 37 -0.31 -10.86 -6.70
C LEU A 37 1.00 -10.87 -7.49
N SER A 38 1.20 -9.93 -8.42
CA SER A 38 2.44 -9.79 -9.17
C SER A 38 3.61 -9.47 -8.24
N LEU A 39 3.44 -8.49 -7.34
CA LEU A 39 4.42 -8.14 -6.32
C LEU A 39 4.72 -9.32 -5.39
N ALA A 40 3.70 -10.07 -4.97
CA ALA A 40 3.86 -11.28 -4.16
C ALA A 40 4.70 -12.35 -4.88
N HIS A 41 4.49 -12.51 -6.19
CA HIS A 41 5.28 -13.43 -7.01
C HIS A 41 6.75 -13.00 -7.10
N HIS A 42 7.00 -11.69 -7.23
CA HIS A 42 8.35 -11.11 -7.23
C HIS A 42 9.06 -11.25 -5.88
N LEU A 43 8.33 -11.09 -4.77
CA LEU A 43 8.87 -11.22 -3.41
C LEU A 43 9.15 -12.67 -3.01
N GLY A 44 8.36 -13.63 -3.51
CA GLY A 44 8.57 -15.06 -3.30
C GLY A 44 8.32 -15.57 -1.87
N ASP A 45 7.82 -14.72 -0.95
CA ASP A 45 7.63 -15.06 0.47
C ASP A 45 6.15 -15.00 0.88
N ARG A 46 5.51 -16.17 0.89
CA ARG A 46 4.09 -16.30 1.26
C ARG A 46 3.78 -15.79 2.67
N ALA A 47 4.68 -15.99 3.63
CA ALA A 47 4.44 -15.63 5.03
C ALA A 47 4.47 -14.10 5.20
N LEU A 48 5.45 -13.45 4.58
CA LEU A 48 5.56 -12.00 4.51
C LEU A 48 4.35 -11.39 3.82
N ILE A 49 3.93 -11.91 2.65
CA ILE A 49 2.76 -11.40 1.92
C ILE A 49 1.48 -11.55 2.75
N SER A 50 1.26 -12.70 3.38
CA SER A 50 0.09 -12.91 4.25
C SER A 50 0.08 -11.98 5.45
N ARG A 51 1.25 -11.57 5.95
CA ARG A 51 1.37 -10.57 7.01
C ARG A 51 1.01 -9.18 6.49
N LEU A 52 1.57 -8.76 5.35
CA LEU A 52 1.30 -7.45 4.75
C LEU A 52 -0.19 -7.24 4.45
N ILE A 53 -0.88 -8.28 3.97
CA ILE A 53 -2.34 -8.22 3.75
C ILE A 53 -3.07 -7.87 5.06
N ARG A 54 -2.74 -8.55 6.16
CA ARG A 54 -3.35 -8.28 7.48
C ARG A 54 -3.00 -6.90 8.04
N ASP A 55 -1.76 -6.46 7.83
CA ASP A 55 -1.33 -5.11 8.22
C ASP A 55 -2.16 -4.03 7.47
N CYS A 56 -2.50 -4.24 6.20
CA CYS A 56 -3.36 -3.33 5.43
C CYS A 56 -4.86 -3.42 5.78
N GLU A 57 -5.36 -4.59 6.22
CA GLU A 57 -6.74 -4.77 6.69
C GLU A 57 -6.98 -4.10 8.04
N THR A 58 -5.94 -4.03 8.86
CA THR A 58 -6.02 -3.32 10.14
C THR A 58 -6.08 -1.83 9.80
N PRO A 59 -7.15 -1.10 10.18
CA PRO A 59 -7.15 0.35 10.01
C PRO A 59 -5.88 0.86 10.68
N VAL A 60 -5.14 1.73 10.00
CA VAL A 60 -4.00 2.44 10.58
C VAL A 60 -4.54 3.12 11.83
N ALA A 61 -4.44 2.44 12.98
CA ALA A 61 -4.82 3.00 14.26
C ALA A 61 -3.85 4.15 14.41
N GLU A 62 -4.38 5.37 14.23
CA GLU A 62 -3.65 6.62 14.18
C GLU A 62 -2.51 6.59 15.19
N ALA A 63 -1.31 6.29 14.71
CA ALA A 63 -0.13 6.31 15.51
C ALA A 63 0.23 7.79 15.67
N GLN A 64 -0.26 8.36 16.77
CA GLN A 64 0.17 9.59 17.44
C GLN A 64 -0.55 10.88 17.03
N ALA A 65 -1.71 11.13 17.65
CA ALA A 65 -1.93 12.43 18.28
C ALA A 65 -1.42 12.32 19.74
N PRO A 66 -0.29 12.93 20.11
CA PRO A 66 -0.08 13.27 21.51
C PRO A 66 -1.04 14.41 21.82
N ASP A 67 -2.25 14.06 22.25
CA ASP A 67 -3.06 14.96 23.07
C ASP A 67 -2.32 15.12 24.40
N THR A 68 -1.50 16.17 24.46
CA THR A 68 -1.28 16.85 25.73
C THR A 68 -1.64 18.31 25.51
N LEU A 69 -2.94 18.58 25.58
CA LEU A 69 -3.42 19.77 26.26
C LEU A 69 -2.69 19.89 27.61
N THR A 70 -1.63 20.68 27.64
CA THR A 70 -1.20 21.37 28.86
C THR A 70 -1.48 22.85 28.64
N LEU A 71 -2.59 23.28 29.25
CA LEU A 71 -2.88 24.61 29.80
C LEU A 71 -1.96 25.78 29.40
#